data_AF-A0A3D4NM76-F1
#
_entry.id   AF-A0A3D4NM76-F1
#
_cell.length_a   1.000
_cell.length_b   1.000
_cell.length_c   1.000
_cell.angle_alpha   90.00
_cell.angle_beta   90.00
_cell.angle_gamma   90.00
#
_symmetry.space_group_name_H-M   'P 1'
#
loop_
_entity.id
_entity.type
_entity.pdbx_description
1 polymer ?
#
loop_
_entity_poly.entity_id
_entity_poly.type
_entity_poly.pdbx_seq_one_letter_code
_entity_poly.pdbx_strand_id
1 'polypeptide(L)'
;ARMRIMLKLQALIREHSKRIAVVLSNEQGKTIADAEGDIFRGLEVVEHACSIGSLQMGEFAENVAGGVDTYTLRQPIGVCAGITPFN
;
A
#
# COMPACT_ATOMS: atom_id res chain seq x y z
N ALA A 1 -0.34 13.66 -6.50
CA ALA A 1 -0.46 14.01 -5.07
C ALA A 1 -0.41 12.77 -4.16
N ARG A 2 -1.31 11.78 -4.33
CA ARG A 2 -1.39 10.55 -3.48
C ARG A 2 -0.07 9.77 -3.36
N MET A 3 0.62 9.53 -4.48
CA MET A 3 1.94 8.86 -4.49
C MET A 3 2.96 9.53 -3.55
N ARG A 4 3.03 10.87 -3.52
CA ARG A 4 3.97 11.60 -2.66
C ARG A 4 3.70 11.36 -1.16
N ILE A 5 2.44 11.17 -0.78
CA ILE A 5 2.07 10.85 0.60
C ILE A 5 2.57 9.45 0.94
N MET A 6 2.38 8.47 0.04
CA MET A 6 2.89 7.11 0.24
C MET A 6 4.42 7.07 0.31
N LEU A 7 5.13 7.83 -0.53
CA LEU A 7 6.58 7.97 -0.46
C LEU A 7 7.05 8.56 0.88
N LYS A 8 6.31 9.53 1.43
CA LYS A 8 6.60 10.07 2.77
C LYS A 8 6.36 9.03 3.87
N LEU A 9 5.28 8.25 3.79
CA LEU A 9 5.01 7.16 4.72
C LEU A 9 6.13 6.10 4.67
N GLN A 10 6.53 5.70 3.47
CA GLN A 10 7.64 4.77 3.23
C GLN A 10 8.93 5.25 3.89
N ALA A 11 9.28 6.53 3.73
CA ALA A 11 10.47 7.12 4.34
C ALA A 11 10.40 7.11 5.88
N LEU A 12 9.25 7.49 6.45
CA LEU A 12 9.03 7.51 7.90
C LEU A 12 9.06 6.11 8.53
N ILE A 13 8.52 5.11 7.84
CA ILE A 13 8.59 3.71 8.30
C ILE A 13 10.06 3.31 8.37
N ARG A 14 10.85 3.54 7.31
CA ARG A 14 12.29 3.22 7.28
C ARG A 14 13.08 3.93 8.38
N GLU A 15 12.81 5.22 8.59
CA GLU A 15 13.47 6.02 9.63
C GLU A 15 13.19 5.48 11.04
N HIS A 16 11.97 4.99 11.27
CA HIS A 16 11.52 4.57 12.59
C HIS A 16 11.41 3.05 12.79
N SER A 17 11.84 2.22 11.84
CA SER A 17 11.66 0.75 11.87
C SER A 17 12.09 0.13 13.21
N LYS A 18 13.27 0.51 13.73
CA LYS A 18 13.77 -0.01 15.01
C LYS A 18 12.85 0.33 16.19
N ARG A 19 12.35 1.57 16.23
CA ARG A 19 11.43 2.01 17.29
C ARG A 19 10.10 1.28 17.20
N ILE A 20 9.59 1.09 15.99
CA ILE A 20 8.34 0.36 15.74
C ILE A 20 8.52 -1.12 16.14
N ALA A 21 9.67 -1.73 15.85
CA ALA A 21 9.95 -3.13 16.20
C ALA A 21 9.93 -3.37 17.71
N VAL A 22 10.51 -2.45 18.48
CA VAL A 22 10.48 -2.50 19.96
C VAL A 22 9.05 -2.40 20.49
N VAL A 23 8.24 -1.48 19.96
CA VAL A 23 6.84 -1.34 20.36
C VAL A 23 6.05 -2.61 20.02
N LEU A 24 6.18 -3.11 18.79
CA LEU A 24 5.49 -4.32 18.34
C LEU A 24 5.88 -5.55 19.17
N SER A 25 7.17 -5.72 19.47
CA SER A 25 7.66 -6.80 20.32
C SER A 25 7.08 -6.72 21.75
N ASN A 26 7.02 -5.52 22.33
CA ASN A 26 6.46 -5.32 23.66
C ASN A 26 4.94 -5.58 23.73
N GLU A 27 4.20 -5.27 22.67
CA GLU A 27 2.75 -5.47 22.61
C GLU A 27 2.36 -6.92 22.27
N GLN A 28 3.10 -7.57 21.36
CA GLN A 28 2.77 -8.91 20.84
C GLN A 28 3.50 -10.06 21.53
N GLY A 29 4.57 -9.76 22.28
CA GLY A 29 5.47 -10.78 22.84
C GLY A 29 6.34 -11.49 21.80
N LYS A 30 6.44 -10.95 20.57
CA LYS A 30 7.33 -11.46 19.51
C LYS A 30 8.78 -11.08 19.77
N THR A 31 9.74 -11.81 19.21
CA THR A 31 11.14 -11.37 19.26
C THR A 31 11.33 -10.09 18.43
N ILE A 32 12.36 -9.29 18.74
CA ILE A 32 12.66 -8.08 17.96
C ILE A 32 12.94 -8.43 16.49
N ALA A 33 13.62 -9.55 16.23
CA ALA A 33 13.90 -10.00 14.87
C ALA A 33 12.61 -10.33 14.08
N ASP A 34 11.65 -11.00 14.72
CA ASP A 34 10.34 -11.28 14.09
C ASP A 34 9.58 -9.98 13.81
N ALA A 35 9.60 -9.04 14.77
CA ALA A 35 8.95 -7.73 14.64
C ALA A 35 9.57 -6.88 13.51
N GLU A 36 10.90 -6.92 13.35
CA GLU A 36 11.60 -6.29 12.22
C GLU A 36 11.17 -6.91 10.88
N GLY A 37 10.99 -8.23 10.85
CA GLY A 37 10.46 -8.95 9.68
C GLY A 37 9.02 -8.53 9.33
N ASP A 38 8.15 -8.33 10.32
CA ASP A 38 6.78 -7.85 10.12
C ASP A 38 6.76 -6.43 9.53
N ILE A 39 7.60 -5.53 10.06
CA ILE A 39 7.71 -4.15 9.56
C ILE A 39 8.28 -4.12 8.16
N PHE A 40 9.26 -4.97 7.86
CA PHE A 40 9.83 -5.07 6.52
C PHE A 40 8.76 -5.49 5.49
N ARG A 41 7.95 -6.51 5.81
CA ARG A 41 6.83 -6.93 4.94
C ARG A 41 5.77 -5.84 4.79
N GLY A 42 5.44 -5.14 5.87
CA GLY A 42 4.53 -4.00 5.82
C GLY A 42 5.07 -2.85 4.94
N LEU A 43 6.37 -2.61 4.99
CA LEU A 43 7.06 -1.61 4.16
C LEU A 43 6.98 -1.96 2.67
N GLU A 44 7.15 -3.23 2.30
CA GLU A 44 7.00 -3.68 0.90
C GLU A 44 5.59 -3.39 0.35
N VAL A 45 4.55 -3.56 1.17
CA VAL A 45 3.16 -3.21 0.78
C VAL A 45 3.02 -1.71 0.51
N VAL A 46 3.62 -0.87 1.35
CA VAL A 46 3.61 0.59 1.16
C VAL A 46 4.41 0.99 -0.10
N GLU A 47 5.53 0.32 -0.36
CA GLU A 47 6.34 0.53 -1.57
C GLU A 47 5.58 0.16 -2.84
N HIS A 48 4.86 -0.96 -2.83
CA HIS A 48 3.98 -1.31 -3.92
C HIS A 48 2.88 -0.23 -4.13
N ALA A 49 2.27 0.25 -3.05
CA ALA A 49 1.25 1.30 -3.10
C ALA A 49 1.79 2.64 -3.62
N CYS A 50 3.10 2.91 -3.57
CA CYS A 50 3.69 4.09 -4.21
C CYS A 50 3.46 4.06 -5.74
N SER A 51 3.32 2.89 -6.35
CA SER A 51 3.01 2.72 -7.78
C SER A 51 1.55 3.01 -8.15
N ILE A 52 0.78 3.70 -7.29
CA ILE A 52 -0.66 3.96 -7.47
C ILE A 52 -1.02 4.59 -8.82
N GLY A 53 -0.13 5.39 -9.41
CA GLY A 53 -0.36 5.97 -10.74
C GLY A 53 -0.56 4.90 -11.80
N SER A 54 0.33 3.91 -11.83
CA SER A 54 0.23 2.78 -12.76
C SER A 54 -0.88 1.81 -12.36
N LEU A 55 -1.05 1.54 -11.07
CA LEU A 55 -2.09 0.62 -10.57
C LEU A 55 -3.53 1.10 -10.87
N GLN A 56 -3.72 2.40 -11.07
CA GLN A 56 -5.01 3.01 -11.38
C GLN A 56 -5.25 3.20 -12.88
N MET A 57 -4.29 2.87 -13.75
CA MET A 57 -4.51 2.93 -15.19
C MET A 57 -5.65 1.98 -15.57
N GLY A 58 -6.61 2.52 -16.32
CA GLY A 58 -7.61 1.72 -16.99
C GLY A 58 -7.08 1.18 -18.32
N GLU A 59 -7.97 0.60 -19.08
CA GLU A 59 -7.71 0.01 -20.39
C GLU A 59 -8.43 0.82 -21.46
N PHE A 60 -7.90 0.78 -22.68
CA PHE A 60 -8.48 1.42 -23.86
C PHE A 60 -8.46 0.41 -25.01
N ALA A 61 -9.56 0.32 -25.76
CA ALA A 61 -9.69 -0.54 -26.92
C ALA A 61 -10.36 0.24 -28.06
N GLU A 62 -9.69 0.30 -29.21
CA GLU A 62 -10.19 0.97 -30.40
C GLU A 62 -11.06 0.05 -31.25
N ASN A 63 -12.10 0.62 -31.87
CA ASN A 63 -12.92 -0.06 -32.89
C ASN A 63 -13.46 -1.43 -32.46
N VAL A 64 -13.96 -1.53 -31.22
CA VAL A 64 -14.59 -2.76 -30.70
C VAL A 64 -15.88 -3.11 -31.46
N ALA A 65 -16.49 -2.11 -32.09
CA ALA A 65 -17.56 -2.21 -33.07
C ALA A 65 -17.45 -1.00 -34.02
N GLY A 66 -18.15 -1.01 -35.17
CA GLY A 66 -17.99 0.02 -36.21
C GLY A 66 -18.07 1.46 -35.68
N GLY A 67 -16.91 2.11 -35.56
CA GLY A 67 -16.78 3.49 -35.07
C GLY A 67 -16.92 3.68 -33.56
N VAL A 68 -16.78 2.62 -32.77
CA VAL A 68 -16.93 2.63 -31.30
C VAL A 68 -15.62 2.25 -30.64
N ASP A 69 -15.12 3.16 -29.80
CA ASP A 69 -14.00 2.92 -28.88
C ASP A 69 -14.54 2.68 -27.46
N THR A 70 -13.77 1.96 -26.65
CA THR A 70 -14.13 1.67 -25.25
C THR A 70 -12.95 1.94 -24.33
N TYR A 71 -13.24 2.43 -23.13
CA TYR A 71 -12.26 2.65 -22.09
C TYR A 71 -12.79 2.27 -20.72
N THR A 72 -11.89 1.95 -19.80
CA THR A 72 -12.23 1.72 -18.39
C THR A 72 -11.59 2.78 -17.50
N LEU A 73 -12.25 3.09 -16.39
CA LEU A 73 -11.73 3.98 -15.37
C LEU A 73 -11.73 3.27 -14.02
N ARG A 74 -10.62 3.31 -13.30
CA ARG A 74 -10.55 2.84 -11.91
C ARG A 74 -10.79 3.99 -10.96
N GLN A 75 -11.92 3.96 -10.25
CA GLN A 75 -12.32 4.98 -9.29
C GLN A 75 -12.38 4.40 -7.86
N PRO A 76 -12.12 5.22 -6.83
CA PRO A 76 -12.30 4.79 -5.45
C PRO A 76 -13.78 4.54 -5.15
N ILE A 77 -14.08 3.47 -4.41
CA ILE A 77 -15.45 3.09 -4.03
C ILE A 77 -16.06 4.00 -2.95
N GLY A 78 -15.25 4.81 -2.27
CA GLY A 78 -15.69 5.70 -1.20
C GLY A 78 -15.09 5.31 0.16
N VAL A 79 -15.95 5.17 1.17
CA VAL A 79 -15.55 4.91 2.56
C VAL A 79 -15.15 3.44 2.74
N CYS A 80 -14.00 3.23 3.39
CA CYS A 80 -13.49 1.90 3.74
C CYS A 80 -13.22 1.79 5.25
N ALA A 81 -13.46 0.61 5.83
CA ALA A 81 -13.08 0.28 7.20
C ALA A 81 -12.11 -0.91 7.21
N GLY A 82 -11.04 -0.81 8.01
CA GLY A 82 -10.07 -1.89 8.23
C GLY A 82 -10.11 -2.34 9.68
N ILE A 83 -10.32 -3.64 9.91
CA ILE A 83 -10.28 -4.28 11.23
C ILE A 83 -9.20 -5.36 11.14
N THR A 84 -8.13 -5.20 11.90
CA THR A 84 -6.98 -6.12 11.91
C THR A 84 -7.02 -7.01 13.14
N PRO A 85 -6.57 -8.28 13.04
CA PRO A 85 -6.42 -9.14 14.21
C PRO A 85 -5.27 -8.64 15.09
N PHE A 86 -5.06 -9.28 16.23
CA PHE A 86 -3.97 -8.90 17.13
C PHE A 86 -2.60 -9.25 16.52
N ASN A 87 -2.44 -10.34 15.78
CA ASN A 87 -1.14 -10.96 15.50
C ASN A 87 -0.35 -10.43 14.28
#